data_AF-A0A084U935-F1
#
_entry.id   AF-A0A084U935-F1
#
_cell.length_a   1.000
_cell.length_b   1.000
_cell.length_c   1.000
_cell.angle_alpha   90.00
_cell.angle_beta   90.00
_cell.angle_gamma   90.00
#
_symmetry.space_group_name_H-M   'P 1'
#
loop_
_entity.id
_entity.type
_entity.pdbx_description
1 polymer ?
#
loop_
_entity_poly.entity_id
_entity_poly.type
_entity_poly.pdbx_seq_one_letter_code
_entity_poly.pdbx_strand_id
1 'polypeptide(L)'
;MSELDSQKNQVQDKIWITSRVRMTAERRLLQYNNWSLFLLAYYSLFTVVLSVFSEYFKSFYPYFDGITIVATVAVLVASLVVGGFRFERTASLYRDCYLSLQRLYEDEGDGRAKQKDYADILVVCPNHSNGDYHDFLFNHIVLEGKEVTSNGKQLHCTKYMKLSYVWRRVVFCALIGTLVMIPLAFAAGPFVAKCS
;
A
#
# COMPACT_ATOMS: atom_id res chain seq x y z
N MET A 1 -11.20 -15.48 -37.85
CA MET A 1 -11.33 -14.42 -36.82
C MET A 1 -11.24 -13.09 -37.54
N SER A 2 -12.28 -12.25 -37.51
CA SER A 2 -12.27 -10.98 -38.23
C SER A 2 -11.31 -9.97 -37.55
N GLU A 3 -10.73 -9.03 -38.28
CA GLU A 3 -9.86 -7.98 -37.69
C GLU A 3 -10.58 -7.17 -36.60
N LEU A 4 -11.91 -7.00 -36.73
CA LEU A 4 -12.77 -6.33 -35.77
C LEU A 4 -12.88 -7.11 -34.44
N ASP A 5 -13.03 -8.44 -34.50
CA ASP A 5 -13.06 -9.28 -33.28
C ASP A 5 -11.73 -9.23 -32.53
N SER A 6 -10.61 -9.20 -33.27
CA SER A 6 -9.27 -9.05 -32.70
C SER A 6 -9.12 -7.72 -31.96
N GLN A 7 -9.52 -6.60 -32.59
CA GLN A 7 -9.46 -5.29 -31.94
C GLN A 7 -10.36 -5.19 -30.70
N LYS A 8 -11.58 -5.74 -30.75
CA LYS A 8 -12.51 -5.75 -29.61
C LYS A 8 -11.90 -6.47 -28.40
N ASN A 9 -11.29 -7.64 -28.63
CA ASN A 9 -10.64 -8.42 -27.58
C ASN A 9 -9.43 -7.68 -26.97
N GLN A 10 -8.61 -7.01 -27.80
CA GLN A 10 -7.46 -6.24 -27.30
C GLN A 10 -7.87 -5.07 -26.39
N VAL A 11 -8.96 -4.38 -26.72
CA VAL A 11 -9.47 -3.27 -25.90
C VAL A 11 -10.03 -3.81 -24.58
N GLN A 12 -10.77 -4.92 -24.61
CA GLN A 12 -11.28 -5.57 -23.40
C GLN A 12 -10.15 -6.05 -22.47
N ASP A 13 -9.12 -6.71 -23.00
CA ASP A 13 -7.95 -7.15 -22.23
C ASP A 13 -7.29 -5.96 -21.51
N LYS A 14 -7.06 -4.85 -22.23
CA LYS A 14 -6.44 -3.64 -21.67
C LYS A 14 -7.28 -3.02 -20.55
N ILE A 15 -8.59 -2.90 -20.75
CA ILE A 15 -9.51 -2.36 -19.74
C ILE A 15 -9.47 -3.24 -18.49
N TRP A 16 -9.55 -4.57 -18.67
CA TRP A 16 -9.53 -5.53 -17.58
C TRP A 16 -8.22 -5.46 -16.78
N ILE A 17 -7.07 -5.53 -17.46
CA ILE A 17 -5.75 -5.45 -16.80
C ILE A 17 -5.63 -4.13 -16.02
N THR A 18 -5.96 -3.01 -16.66
CA THR A 18 -5.84 -1.68 -16.03
C THR A 18 -6.74 -1.55 -14.80
N SER A 19 -7.98 -2.07 -14.87
CA SER A 19 -8.89 -2.10 -13.73
C SER A 19 -8.28 -2.90 -12.56
N ARG A 20 -7.75 -4.10 -12.82
CA ARG A 20 -7.14 -4.96 -11.80
C ARG A 20 -5.88 -4.37 -11.17
N VAL A 21 -5.05 -3.70 -11.97
CA VAL A 21 -3.84 -3.03 -11.46
C VAL A 21 -4.22 -1.86 -10.54
N ARG A 22 -5.25 -1.08 -10.91
CA ARG A 22 -5.75 0.01 -10.07
C ARG A 22 -6.40 -0.49 -8.77
N MET A 23 -7.09 -1.62 -8.79
CA MET A 23 -7.56 -2.30 -7.57
C MET A 23 -6.38 -2.72 -6.66
N THR A 24 -5.26 -3.16 -7.25
CA THR A 24 -4.05 -3.47 -6.48
C THR A 24 -3.43 -2.22 -5.85
N ALA A 25 -3.42 -1.10 -6.58
CA ALA A 25 -2.94 0.19 -6.09
C ALA A 25 -3.80 0.73 -4.93
N GLU A 26 -5.13 0.61 -5.02
CA GLU A 26 -6.05 0.94 -3.91
C GLU A 26 -5.71 0.14 -2.66
N ARG A 27 -5.64 -1.20 -2.77
CA ARG A 27 -5.34 -2.07 -1.62
C ARG A 27 -4.01 -1.69 -0.94
N ARG A 28 -2.97 -1.36 -1.72
CA ARG A 28 -1.68 -0.89 -1.18
C ARG A 28 -1.85 0.41 -0.40
N LEU A 29 -2.58 1.39 -0.94
CA LEU A 29 -2.80 2.68 -0.26
C LEU A 29 -3.61 2.52 1.03
N LEU A 30 -4.64 1.67 1.03
CA LEU A 30 -5.39 1.33 2.24
C LEU A 30 -4.49 0.67 3.29
N GLN A 31 -3.59 -0.23 2.88
CA GLN A 31 -2.63 -0.85 3.77
C GLN A 31 -1.70 0.21 4.39
N TYR A 32 -1.17 1.16 3.61
CA TYR A 32 -0.35 2.25 4.12
C TYR A 32 -1.12 3.18 5.06
N ASN A 33 -2.37 3.48 4.76
CA ASN A 33 -3.25 4.24 5.64
C ASN A 33 -3.39 3.56 7.00
N ASN A 34 -3.77 2.28 6.99
CA ASN A 34 -3.99 1.50 8.21
C ASN A 34 -2.72 1.40 9.06
N TRP A 35 -1.57 1.10 8.44
CA TRP A 35 -0.29 1.05 9.17
C TRP A 35 0.14 2.41 9.71
N SER A 36 -0.07 3.49 8.96
CA SER A 36 0.26 4.84 9.41
C SER A 36 -0.56 5.25 10.63
N LEU A 37 -1.88 4.98 10.59
CA LEU A 37 -2.77 5.24 11.72
C LEU A 37 -2.48 4.34 12.92
N PHE A 38 -2.21 3.05 12.67
CA PHE A 38 -1.83 2.10 13.71
C PHE A 38 -0.54 2.53 14.42
N LEU A 39 0.51 2.86 13.66
CA LEU A 39 1.78 3.32 14.23
C LEU A 39 1.60 4.62 15.00
N LEU A 40 0.85 5.59 14.45
CA LEU A 40 0.58 6.84 15.14
C LEU A 40 -0.13 6.60 16.48
N ALA A 41 -1.17 5.77 16.49
CA ALA A 41 -1.89 5.41 17.71
C ALA A 41 -0.99 4.65 18.71
N TYR A 42 -0.18 3.71 18.21
CA TYR A 42 0.75 2.93 19.02
C TYR A 42 1.78 3.82 19.72
N TYR A 43 2.43 4.73 18.98
CA TYR A 43 3.39 5.67 19.57
C TYR A 43 2.73 6.70 20.47
N SER A 44 1.53 7.17 20.14
CA SER A 44 0.76 8.07 21.03
C SER A 44 0.47 7.39 22.37
N LEU A 45 -0.04 6.15 22.35
CA LEU A 45 -0.27 5.36 23.54
C LEU A 45 1.02 5.15 24.34
N PHE A 46 2.12 4.85 23.66
CA PHE A 46 3.42 4.69 24.31
C PHE A 46 3.88 5.95 25.03
N THR A 47 3.73 7.13 24.42
CA THR A 47 4.08 8.40 25.09
C THR A 47 3.23 8.68 26.34
N VAL A 48 1.96 8.26 26.35
CA VAL A 48 1.10 8.34 27.55
C VAL A 48 1.63 7.41 28.65
N VAL A 49 1.98 6.17 28.30
CA VAL A 49 2.57 5.21 29.26
C VAL A 49 3.86 5.77 29.86
N LEU A 50 4.77 6.33 29.05
CA LEU A 50 5.99 6.98 29.54
C LEU A 50 5.66 8.13 30.50
N SER A 51 4.64 8.93 30.21
CA SER A 51 4.25 10.06 31.05
C SER A 51 3.70 9.59 32.41
N VAL A 52 2.85 8.56 32.42
CA VAL A 52 2.25 7.99 33.65
C VAL A 52 3.31 7.32 34.53
N PHE A 53 4.24 6.56 33.94
CA PHE A 53 5.30 5.85 34.67
C PHE A 53 6.63 6.63 34.70
N SER A 54 6.57 7.96 34.61
CA SER A 54 7.75 8.80 34.45
C SER A 54 8.76 8.63 35.58
N GLU A 55 8.31 8.57 36.84
CA GLU A 55 9.19 8.36 38.00
C GLU A 55 9.96 7.04 37.91
N TYR A 56 9.28 5.96 37.51
CA TYR A 56 9.90 4.65 37.32
C TYR A 56 10.98 4.69 36.24
N PHE A 57 10.70 5.30 35.08
CA PHE A 57 11.68 5.34 34.00
C PHE A 57 12.84 6.32 34.25
N LYS A 58 12.60 7.43 34.96
CA LYS A 58 13.65 8.39 35.36
C LYS A 58 14.73 7.76 36.24
N SER A 59 14.38 6.78 37.07
CA SER A 59 15.38 6.10 37.92
C SER A 59 16.38 5.25 37.13
N PHE A 60 16.03 4.83 35.90
CA PHE A 60 16.90 4.01 35.04
C PHE A 60 17.54 4.82 33.91
N TYR A 61 16.86 5.85 33.42
CA TYR A 61 17.30 6.64 32.28
C TYR A 61 17.57 8.10 32.68
N PRO A 62 18.84 8.53 32.77
CA PRO A 62 19.19 9.87 33.25
C PRO A 62 18.70 11.00 32.33
N TYR A 63 18.50 10.72 31.04
CA TYR A 63 18.03 11.68 30.02
C TYR A 63 16.55 11.50 29.67
N PHE A 64 15.77 10.85 30.53
CA PHE A 64 14.37 10.50 30.27
C PHE A 64 13.50 11.69 29.86
N ASP A 65 13.66 12.84 30.52
CA ASP A 65 12.85 14.02 30.24
C ASP A 65 13.09 14.55 28.81
N GLY A 66 14.34 14.59 28.36
CA GLY A 66 14.67 14.97 26.99
C GLY A 66 14.12 13.98 25.95
N ILE A 67 14.24 12.68 26.21
CA ILE A 67 13.71 11.62 25.33
C ILE A 67 12.19 11.74 25.19
N THR A 68 11.49 11.99 26.29
CA THR A 68 10.02 12.10 26.30
C THR A 68 9.55 13.33 25.53
N ILE A 69 10.23 14.47 25.66
CA ILE A 69 9.93 15.68 24.88
C ILE A 69 10.14 15.44 23.39
N VAL A 70 11.25 14.82 23.00
CA VAL A 70 11.51 14.52 21.58
C VAL A 70 10.46 13.55 21.03
N ALA A 71 10.06 12.55 21.82
CA ALA A 71 9.05 11.58 21.42
C ALA A 71 7.66 12.23 21.20
N THR A 72 7.23 13.14 22.07
CA THR A 72 5.94 13.83 21.92
C THR A 72 5.94 14.76 20.70
N VAL A 73 7.04 15.48 20.46
CA VAL A 73 7.20 16.30 19.25
C VAL A 73 7.21 15.43 17.99
N ALA A 74 7.89 14.28 18.02
CA ALA A 74 7.91 13.35 16.89
C ALA A 74 6.51 12.80 16.57
N VAL A 75 5.74 12.42 17.59
CA VAL A 75 4.34 11.97 17.44
C VAL A 75 3.48 13.09 16.86
N LEU A 76 3.66 14.33 17.32
CA LEU A 76 2.95 15.49 16.78
C LEU A 76 3.24 15.68 15.29
N VAL A 77 4.52 15.71 14.90
CA VAL A 77 4.91 15.85 13.48
C VAL A 77 4.39 14.68 12.65
N ALA A 78 4.49 13.45 13.16
CA ALA A 78 3.94 12.28 12.50
C ALA A 78 2.43 12.40 12.27
N SER A 79 1.68 12.94 13.24
CA SER A 79 0.23 13.14 13.10
C SER A 79 -0.13 14.07 11.94
N LEU A 80 0.65 15.16 11.76
CA LEU A 80 0.47 16.10 10.67
C LEU A 80 0.81 15.46 9.32
N VAL A 81 1.90 14.69 9.28
CA VAL A 81 2.35 14.00 8.06
C VAL A 81 1.32 12.95 7.62
N VAL A 82 0.82 12.13 8.54
CA VAL A 82 -0.22 11.12 8.26
C VAL A 82 -1.50 11.79 7.77
N GLY A 83 -1.93 12.88 8.41
CA GLY A 83 -3.07 13.67 7.96
C GLY A 83 -2.85 14.32 6.58
N GLY A 84 -1.62 14.72 6.27
CA GLY A 84 -1.23 15.38 5.03
C GLY A 84 -1.17 14.45 3.81
N PHE A 85 -0.80 13.18 3.97
CA PHE A 85 -0.69 12.25 2.84
C PHE A 85 -2.03 11.80 2.25
N ARG A 86 -3.12 11.86 3.03
CA ARG A 86 -4.49 11.56 2.57
C ARG A 86 -4.60 10.24 1.81
N PHE A 87 -3.92 9.19 2.30
CA PHE A 87 -3.87 7.88 1.63
C PHE A 87 -5.25 7.31 1.32
N GLU A 88 -6.20 7.47 2.24
CA GLU A 88 -7.60 7.05 2.05
C GLU A 88 -8.30 7.76 0.88
N ARG A 89 -8.12 9.08 0.75
CA ARG A 89 -8.68 9.84 -0.38
C ARG A 89 -8.06 9.38 -1.71
N THR A 90 -6.75 9.16 -1.73
CA THR A 90 -6.10 8.67 -2.95
C THR A 90 -6.58 7.26 -3.30
N ALA A 91 -6.79 6.41 -2.30
CA ALA A 91 -7.38 5.08 -2.49
C ALA A 91 -8.81 5.16 -3.07
N SER A 92 -9.65 6.07 -2.55
CA SER A 92 -11.01 6.25 -3.07
C SER A 92 -11.02 6.66 -4.55
N LEU A 93 -10.07 7.49 -4.99
CA LEU A 93 -9.92 7.85 -6.41
C LEU A 93 -9.59 6.62 -7.27
N TYR A 94 -8.67 5.75 -6.83
CA TYR A 94 -8.42 4.49 -7.52
C TYR A 94 -9.65 3.59 -7.56
N ARG A 95 -10.43 3.60 -6.47
CA ARG A 95 -11.69 2.87 -6.36
C ARG A 95 -12.70 3.26 -7.43
N ASP A 96 -13.00 4.54 -7.49
CA ASP A 96 -13.97 5.08 -8.43
C ASP A 96 -13.51 4.85 -9.89
N CYS A 97 -12.19 4.92 -10.11
CA CYS A 97 -11.58 4.63 -11.39
C CYS A 97 -11.72 3.18 -11.85
N TYR A 98 -11.36 2.19 -11.02
CA TYR A 98 -11.47 0.80 -11.46
C TYR A 98 -12.94 0.36 -11.57
N LEU A 99 -13.85 0.92 -10.75
CA LEU A 99 -15.30 0.68 -10.87
C LEU A 99 -15.85 1.22 -12.19
N SER A 100 -15.41 2.41 -12.60
CA SER A 100 -15.77 2.99 -13.90
C SER A 100 -15.24 2.14 -15.06
N LEU A 101 -13.98 1.68 -14.96
CA LEU A 101 -13.39 0.76 -15.94
C LEU A 101 -14.11 -0.59 -15.98
N GLN A 102 -14.58 -1.09 -14.83
CA GLN A 102 -15.31 -2.35 -14.77
C GLN A 102 -16.68 -2.24 -15.44
N ARG A 103 -17.40 -1.13 -15.23
CA ARG A 103 -18.65 -0.86 -15.96
C ARG A 103 -18.40 -0.79 -17.47
N LEU A 104 -17.33 -0.13 -17.90
CA LEU A 104 -16.94 -0.08 -19.30
C LEU A 104 -16.52 -1.46 -19.85
N TYR A 105 -15.93 -2.32 -19.02
CA TYR A 105 -15.60 -3.69 -19.40
C TYR A 105 -16.86 -4.51 -19.68
N GLU A 106 -17.85 -4.42 -18.79
CA GLU A 106 -19.14 -5.14 -18.84
C GLU A 106 -20.09 -4.67 -19.93
N ASP A 107 -19.94 -3.43 -20.43
CA ASP A 107 -20.71 -2.93 -21.57
C ASP A 107 -20.51 -3.82 -22.83
N GLU A 108 -21.54 -4.09 -23.61
CA GLU A 108 -21.43 -4.89 -24.85
C GLU A 108 -21.30 -4.02 -26.11
N GLY A 109 -21.23 -2.69 -25.94
CA GLY A 109 -21.18 -1.69 -27.01
C GLY A 109 -20.00 -1.78 -28.00
N ASP A 110 -20.00 -0.85 -28.96
CA ASP A 110 -19.00 -0.78 -30.04
C ASP A 110 -17.57 -0.61 -29.50
N GLY A 111 -16.61 -1.34 -30.08
CA GLY A 111 -15.22 -1.35 -29.65
C GLY A 111 -14.54 0.01 -29.80
N ARG A 112 -14.90 0.81 -30.81
CA ARG A 112 -14.37 2.17 -30.99
C ARG A 112 -14.91 3.14 -29.96
N ALA A 113 -16.21 3.07 -29.64
CA ALA A 113 -16.81 3.86 -28.57
C ALA A 113 -16.13 3.53 -27.23
N LYS A 114 -15.96 2.24 -26.91
CA LYS A 114 -15.24 1.80 -25.71
C LYS A 114 -13.82 2.32 -25.62
N GLN A 115 -13.08 2.35 -26.73
CA GLN A 115 -11.71 2.86 -26.73
C GLN A 115 -11.67 4.35 -26.40
N LYS A 116 -12.64 5.13 -26.88
CA LYS A 116 -12.79 6.55 -26.55
C LYS A 116 -13.13 6.74 -25.08
N ASP A 117 -14.16 6.05 -24.59
CA ASP A 117 -14.59 6.14 -23.19
C ASP A 117 -13.47 5.70 -22.22
N TYR A 118 -12.70 4.68 -22.61
CA TYR A 118 -11.52 4.25 -21.89
C TYR A 118 -10.50 5.39 -21.76
N ALA A 119 -10.18 6.07 -22.87
CA ALA A 119 -9.25 7.20 -22.85
C ALA A 119 -9.77 8.35 -21.96
N ASP A 120 -11.07 8.64 -22.03
CA ASP A 120 -11.70 9.69 -21.23
C ASP A 120 -11.63 9.37 -19.71
N ILE A 121 -11.86 8.12 -19.33
CA ILE A 121 -11.68 7.66 -17.94
C ILE A 121 -10.20 7.80 -17.51
N LEU A 122 -9.25 7.46 -18.38
CA LEU A 122 -7.82 7.56 -18.04
C LEU A 122 -7.36 8.99 -17.78
N VAL A 123 -7.95 10.00 -18.41
CA VAL A 123 -7.59 11.42 -18.21
C VAL A 123 -7.86 11.87 -16.77
N VAL A 124 -8.95 11.41 -16.18
CA VAL A 124 -9.36 11.82 -14.82
C VAL A 124 -8.66 10.99 -13.74
N CYS A 125 -8.27 9.77 -14.08
CA CYS A 125 -7.80 8.79 -13.11
C CYS A 125 -6.31 8.92 -12.78
N PRO A 126 -5.91 8.77 -11.50
CA PRO A 126 -4.51 8.76 -11.12
C PRO A 126 -3.75 7.60 -11.77
N ASN A 127 -2.47 7.85 -12.07
CA ASN A 127 -1.61 6.86 -12.68
C ASN A 127 -1.04 5.90 -11.63
N HIS A 128 -1.11 4.58 -11.89
CA HIS A 128 -0.58 3.57 -11.00
C HIS A 128 0.95 3.47 -11.11
N SER A 129 1.60 2.85 -10.11
CA SER A 129 3.04 2.57 -10.19
C SER A 129 3.31 1.32 -11.02
N ASN A 130 4.51 1.22 -11.60
CA ASN A 130 5.01 -0.04 -12.19
C ASN A 130 5.04 -1.17 -11.15
N GLY A 131 5.25 -0.81 -9.87
CA GLY A 131 5.20 -1.77 -8.77
C GLY A 131 3.84 -2.44 -8.63
N ASP A 132 2.74 -1.70 -8.83
CA ASP A 132 1.37 -2.23 -8.76
C ASP A 132 1.10 -3.24 -9.87
N TYR A 133 1.64 -2.97 -11.06
CA TYR A 133 1.56 -3.88 -12.19
C TYR A 133 2.29 -5.20 -11.92
N HIS A 134 3.52 -5.13 -11.38
CA HIS A 134 4.26 -6.33 -10.99
C HIS A 134 3.56 -7.12 -9.88
N ASP A 135 2.97 -6.43 -8.91
CA ASP A 135 2.24 -7.05 -7.81
C ASP A 135 0.96 -7.75 -8.32
N PHE A 136 0.24 -7.10 -9.23
CA PHE A 136 -0.91 -7.70 -9.91
C PHE A 136 -0.51 -8.98 -10.65
N LEU A 137 0.51 -8.92 -11.52
CA LEU A 137 0.99 -10.06 -12.29
C LEU A 137 1.47 -11.20 -11.40
N PHE A 138 2.22 -10.89 -10.35
CA PHE A 138 2.69 -11.90 -9.41
C PHE A 138 1.52 -12.59 -8.71
N ASN A 139 0.56 -11.82 -8.19
CA ASN A 139 -0.60 -12.38 -7.50
C ASN A 139 -1.43 -13.26 -8.46
N HIS A 140 -1.76 -12.78 -9.67
CA HIS A 140 -2.63 -13.53 -10.58
C HIS A 140 -1.93 -14.75 -11.22
N ILE A 141 -0.68 -14.63 -11.66
CA ILE A 141 0.02 -15.71 -12.36
C ILE A 141 0.62 -16.72 -11.39
N VAL A 142 1.24 -16.24 -10.30
CA VAL A 142 2.02 -17.11 -9.41
C VAL A 142 1.18 -17.63 -8.25
N LEU A 143 0.37 -16.77 -7.60
CA LEU A 143 -0.42 -17.19 -6.44
C LEU A 143 -1.74 -17.84 -6.85
N GLU A 144 -2.45 -17.28 -7.82
CA GLU A 144 -3.75 -17.81 -8.27
C GLU A 144 -3.61 -18.85 -9.40
N GLY A 145 -2.43 -18.96 -10.03
CA GLY A 145 -2.19 -19.89 -11.13
C GLY A 145 -3.00 -19.57 -12.39
N LYS A 146 -3.44 -18.32 -12.56
CA LYS A 146 -4.25 -17.90 -13.71
C LYS A 146 -3.37 -17.40 -14.84
N GLU A 147 -3.75 -17.74 -16.06
CA GLU A 147 -3.12 -17.16 -17.25
C GLU A 147 -3.70 -15.78 -17.53
N VAL A 148 -2.82 -14.80 -17.73
CA VAL A 148 -3.21 -13.46 -18.17
C VAL A 148 -2.71 -13.29 -19.60
N THR A 149 -3.63 -13.10 -20.54
CA THR A 149 -3.31 -12.78 -21.92
C THR A 149 -3.49 -11.30 -22.20
N SER A 150 -2.59 -10.74 -23.00
CA SER A 150 -2.75 -9.40 -23.56
C SER A 150 -2.45 -9.48 -25.05
N ASN A 151 -3.43 -9.11 -25.87
CA ASN A 151 -3.31 -9.17 -27.34
C ASN A 151 -2.93 -10.58 -27.85
N GLY A 152 -3.49 -11.62 -27.24
CA GLY A 152 -3.21 -13.02 -27.60
C GLY A 152 -1.82 -13.53 -27.21
N LYS A 153 -0.99 -12.74 -26.52
CA LYS A 153 0.27 -13.20 -25.92
C LYS A 153 0.07 -13.43 -24.42
N GLN A 154 0.50 -14.59 -23.92
CA GLN A 154 0.54 -14.85 -22.48
C GLN A 154 1.60 -13.97 -21.83
N LEU A 155 1.22 -13.31 -20.74
CA LEU A 155 2.13 -12.53 -19.91
C LEU A 155 2.86 -13.49 -18.95
N HIS A 156 4.19 -13.45 -18.97
CA HIS A 156 5.00 -14.24 -18.06
C HIS A 156 5.61 -13.37 -16.97
N CYS A 157 5.53 -13.84 -15.73
CA CYS A 157 6.23 -13.23 -14.60
C CYS A 157 7.74 -13.48 -14.70
N THR A 158 8.52 -12.43 -15.00
CA THR A 158 9.98 -12.51 -15.00
C THR A 158 10.52 -12.73 -13.58
N LYS A 159 11.68 -13.39 -13.43
CA LYS A 159 12.36 -13.58 -12.13
C LYS A 159 12.54 -12.25 -11.37
N TYR A 160 12.84 -11.16 -12.08
CA TYR A 160 12.94 -9.82 -11.52
C TYR A 160 11.64 -9.35 -10.85
N MET A 161 10.47 -9.59 -11.46
CA MET A 161 9.17 -9.20 -10.88
C MET A 161 8.90 -9.95 -9.57
N LYS A 162 9.20 -11.26 -9.53
CA LYS A 162 9.08 -12.07 -8.31
C LYS A 162 10.00 -11.57 -7.21
N LEU A 163 11.27 -11.31 -7.54
CA LEU A 163 12.26 -10.78 -6.60
C LEU A 163 11.84 -9.41 -6.07
N SER A 164 11.39 -8.51 -6.95
CA SER A 164 10.91 -7.16 -6.59
C SER A 164 9.70 -7.21 -5.64
N TYR A 165 8.74 -8.12 -5.89
CA TYR A 165 7.60 -8.36 -5.02
C TYR A 165 8.04 -8.78 -3.61
N VAL A 166 8.86 -9.83 -3.53
CA VAL A 166 9.32 -10.39 -2.24
C VAL A 166 10.16 -9.35 -1.49
N TRP A 167 11.09 -8.69 -2.19
CA TRP A 167 11.94 -7.66 -1.60
C TRP A 167 11.14 -6.51 -0.98
N ARG A 168 10.17 -5.95 -1.72
CA ARG A 168 9.33 -4.86 -1.20
C ARG A 168 8.56 -5.27 0.05
N ARG A 169 8.05 -6.50 0.08
CA ARG A 169 7.29 -7.02 1.23
C ARG A 169 8.20 -7.29 2.43
N VAL A 170 9.39 -7.84 2.21
CA VAL A 170 10.41 -8.06 3.26
C VAL A 170 10.86 -6.73 3.84
N VAL A 171 11.21 -5.75 3.01
CA VAL A 171 11.62 -4.41 3.47
C VAL A 171 10.50 -3.73 4.25
N PHE A 172 9.26 -3.78 3.74
CA PHE A 172 8.12 -3.21 4.45
C PHE A 172 7.90 -3.87 5.82
N CYS A 173 7.87 -5.21 5.89
CA CYS A 173 7.73 -5.92 7.16
C CYS A 173 8.90 -5.66 8.11
N ALA A 174 10.13 -5.56 7.60
CA ALA A 174 11.30 -5.24 8.41
C ALA A 174 11.20 -3.83 9.01
N LEU A 175 10.84 -2.82 8.22
CA LEU A 175 10.67 -1.44 8.68
C LEU A 175 9.55 -1.31 9.72
N ILE A 176 8.41 -1.96 9.49
CA ILE A 176 7.32 -1.97 10.47
C ILE A 176 7.75 -2.70 11.74
N GLY A 177 8.42 -3.85 11.60
CA GLY A 177 8.93 -4.64 12.72
C GLY A 177 9.92 -3.84 13.57
N THR A 178 10.88 -3.13 12.97
CA THR A 178 11.82 -2.29 13.72
C THR A 178 11.09 -1.17 14.46
N LEU A 179 10.14 -0.49 13.82
CA LEU A 179 9.34 0.57 14.45
C LEU A 179 8.50 0.06 15.63
N VAL A 180 7.99 -1.16 15.59
CA VAL A 180 7.23 -1.74 16.72
C VAL A 180 8.17 -2.22 17.83
N MET A 181 9.33 -2.77 17.49
CA MET A 181 10.25 -3.34 18.49
C MET A 181 11.01 -2.27 19.28
N ILE A 182 11.25 -1.08 18.73
CA ILE A 182 12.00 -0.01 19.42
C ILE A 182 11.36 0.38 20.76
N PRO A 183 10.05 0.74 20.84
CA PRO A 183 9.42 1.09 22.11
C PRO A 183 9.35 -0.08 23.09
N LEU A 184 9.14 -1.30 22.61
CA LEU A 184 9.13 -2.51 23.44
C LEU A 184 10.51 -2.76 24.07
N ALA A 185 11.58 -2.63 23.29
CA ALA A 185 12.95 -2.77 23.80
C ALA A 185 13.27 -1.69 24.83
N PHE A 186 12.87 -0.44 24.59
CA PHE A 186 13.04 0.65 25.56
C PHE A 186 12.31 0.39 26.88
N ALA A 187 11.07 -0.10 26.80
CA ALA A 187 10.26 -0.45 27.97
C ALA A 187 10.78 -1.70 28.72
N ALA A 188 11.38 -2.66 28.01
CA ALA A 188 11.93 -3.88 28.59
C ALA A 188 13.28 -3.67 29.31
N GLY A 189 14.07 -2.65 28.92
CA GLY A 189 15.40 -2.36 29.48
C GLY A 189 15.47 -2.39 31.01
N PRO A 190 14.58 -1.68 31.73
CA PRO A 190 14.55 -1.68 33.20
C PRO A 190 14.30 -3.05 33.84
N PHE A 191 13.53 -3.93 33.19
CA PHE A 191 13.26 -5.28 33.68
C PHE A 191 14.47 -6.19 33.52
N VAL A 192 15.22 -6.06 32.42
CA VAL A 192 16.44 -6.83 32.17
C VAL A 192 17.56 -6.39 33.11
N ALA A 193 17.71 -5.08 33.33
CA ALA A 193 18.74 -4.53 34.22
C ALA A 193 18.53 -4.89 35.70
N LYS A 194 17.31 -5.21 36.12
CA LYS A 194 17.01 -5.69 37.48
C LYS A 194 17.29 -7.19 37.70
N CYS A 195 17.46 -7.97 36.63
CA CYS A 195 17.71 -9.41 36.69
C CYS A 195 19.19 -9.78 36.46
N SER A 196 20.05 -8.81 36.13
CA SER A 196 21.51 -8.96 36.00
C SER A 196 22.22 -8.42 37.23
#